data_AF-A0A938GA26-F1
#
_entry.id   AF-A0A938GA26-F1
#
_cell.length_a   1.000
_cell.length_b   1.000
_cell.length_c   1.000
_cell.angle_alpha   90.00
_cell.angle_beta   90.00
_cell.angle_gamma   90.00
#
_symmetry.space_group_name_H-M   'P 1'
#
loop_
_entity.id
_entity.type
_entity.pdbx_description
1 polymer ?
#
loop_
_entity_poly.entity_id
_entity_poly.type
_entity_poly.pdbx_seq_one_letter_code
_entity_poly.pdbx_strand_id
1 'polypeptide(L)'
;MTEEPYRWLEAIENRREYVREQIKSGSPVFAASLPDGILLLGIGTGNSKVFELFDRHALAGLGHPADMEKIRQAAIDAAHLEAFTRAPEDVSLRRLVSFGLSPQLKTHFEQIYSAPFLVELLLVEVGAEPGHDLLFRLHFDGAFQYQTQGIILAAGLPEPEKAALEWLSQNAAGKRERRELADLLLQVWWCLLEHKSFTENPPSEEERRAGWRAAVNGKIVEIGWLARKSPRLARFEMLPLEQIGL
;
A
#
# COMPACT_ATOMS: atom_id res chain seq x y z
N MET A 1 -38.42 0.26 -21.18
CA MET A 1 -37.60 -0.89 -20.74
C MET A 1 -36.11 -0.70 -21.05
N THR A 2 -35.67 0.47 -21.53
CA THR A 2 -34.27 0.77 -21.88
C THR A 2 -33.50 1.50 -20.77
N GLU A 3 -34.14 1.93 -19.68
CA GLU A 3 -33.49 2.75 -18.63
C GLU A 3 -32.69 1.95 -17.60
N GLU A 4 -33.00 0.66 -17.39
CA GLU A 4 -32.39 -0.14 -16.32
C GLU A 4 -30.87 -0.32 -16.48
N PRO A 5 -30.31 -0.58 -17.69
CA PRO A 5 -28.86 -0.67 -17.87
C PRO A 5 -28.14 0.68 -17.65
N TYR A 6 -28.75 1.80 -18.04
CA TYR A 6 -28.16 3.14 -17.87
C TYR A 6 -28.09 3.54 -16.39
N ARG A 7 -29.16 3.30 -15.63
CA ARG A 7 -29.19 3.56 -14.19
C ARG A 7 -28.14 2.75 -13.43
N TRP A 8 -27.87 1.52 -13.87
CA TRP A 8 -26.81 0.70 -13.29
C TRP A 8 -25.42 1.27 -13.57
N LEU A 9 -25.14 1.66 -14.83
CA LEU A 9 -23.86 2.28 -15.19
C LEU A 9 -23.60 3.59 -14.43
N GLU A 10 -24.62 4.45 -14.33
CA GLU A 10 -24.55 5.69 -13.53
C GLU A 10 -24.32 5.40 -12.05
N ALA A 11 -24.99 4.39 -11.49
CA ALA A 11 -24.79 4.00 -10.09
C ALA A 11 -23.35 3.52 -9.83
N ILE A 12 -22.76 2.77 -10.75
CA ILE A 12 -21.38 2.31 -10.65
C ILE A 12 -20.39 3.48 -10.72
N GLU A 13 -20.58 4.43 -11.64
CA GLU A 13 -19.70 5.59 -11.75
C GLU A 13 -19.81 6.50 -10.52
N ASN A 14 -21.03 6.80 -10.07
CA ASN A 14 -21.27 7.57 -8.85
C ASN A 14 -20.63 6.91 -7.62
N ARG A 15 -20.66 5.57 -7.55
CA ARG A 15 -20.03 4.81 -6.48
C ARG A 15 -18.51 4.87 -6.54
N ARG A 16 -17.91 4.81 -7.74
CA ARG A 16 -16.46 4.99 -7.95
C ARG A 16 -16.02 6.38 -7.48
N GLU A 17 -16.76 7.41 -7.86
CA GLU A 17 -16.48 8.78 -7.45
C GLU A 17 -16.65 8.97 -5.94
N TYR A 18 -17.70 8.39 -5.36
CA TYR A 18 -17.89 8.38 -3.91
C TYR A 18 -16.67 7.80 -3.18
N VAL A 19 -16.15 6.64 -3.59
CA VAL A 19 -14.98 6.04 -2.94
C VAL A 19 -13.75 6.95 -3.06
N ARG A 20 -13.47 7.48 -4.26
CA ARG A 20 -12.36 8.42 -4.50
C ARG A 20 -12.45 9.63 -3.58
N GLU A 21 -13.62 10.24 -3.49
CA GLU A 21 -13.86 11.40 -2.65
C GLU A 21 -13.69 11.10 -1.14
N GLN A 22 -14.02 9.89 -0.70
CA GLN A 22 -13.83 9.47 0.69
C GLN A 22 -12.34 9.20 1.03
N ILE A 23 -11.55 8.69 0.09
CA ILE A 23 -10.13 8.35 0.35
C ILE A 23 -9.15 9.47 -0.01
N LYS A 24 -9.60 10.54 -0.69
CA LYS A 24 -8.74 11.61 -1.23
C LYS A 24 -7.80 12.26 -0.22
N SER A 25 -8.24 12.40 1.04
CA SER A 25 -7.48 13.04 2.12
C SER A 25 -6.75 12.03 3.02
N GLY A 26 -6.84 10.74 2.72
CA GLY A 26 -6.21 9.74 3.56
C GLY A 26 -4.68 9.74 3.39
N SER A 27 -3.98 9.45 4.49
CA SER A 27 -2.52 9.42 4.50
C SER A 27 -1.99 8.37 3.51
N PRO A 28 -1.09 8.77 2.57
CA PRO A 28 -0.47 7.86 1.63
C PRO A 28 0.28 6.71 2.31
N VAL A 29 0.42 5.60 1.59
CA VAL A 29 1.24 4.44 1.97
C VAL A 29 2.15 4.02 0.83
N PHE A 30 3.28 3.41 1.18
CA PHE A 30 4.32 3.02 0.25
C PHE A 30 4.77 1.58 0.50
N ALA A 31 5.25 0.92 -0.55
CA ALA A 31 6.07 -0.27 -0.44
C ALA A 31 7.22 -0.23 -1.45
N ALA A 32 8.41 -0.65 -1.02
CA ALA A 32 9.60 -0.58 -1.84
C ALA A 32 10.47 -1.83 -1.68
N SER A 33 10.85 -2.43 -2.81
CA SER A 33 11.77 -3.57 -2.87
C SER A 33 13.21 -3.10 -2.69
N LEU A 34 13.92 -3.78 -1.78
CA LEU A 34 15.32 -3.58 -1.47
C LEU A 34 16.08 -4.92 -1.59
N PRO A 35 17.42 -4.90 -1.69
CA PRO A 35 18.22 -6.12 -1.77
C PRO A 35 17.91 -7.12 -0.65
N ASP A 36 17.72 -6.64 0.57
CA ASP A 36 17.54 -7.48 1.76
C ASP A 36 16.09 -7.77 2.12
N GLY A 37 15.10 -7.22 1.42
CA GLY A 37 13.69 -7.35 1.78
C GLY A 37 12.80 -6.27 1.16
N ILE A 38 11.59 -6.11 1.70
CA ILE A 38 10.63 -5.11 1.26
C ILE A 38 10.32 -4.18 2.44
N LEU A 39 10.44 -2.88 2.22
CA LEU A 39 10.07 -1.85 3.19
C LEU A 39 8.66 -1.36 2.88
N LEU A 40 7.80 -1.32 3.90
CA LEU A 40 6.47 -0.72 3.84
C LEU A 40 6.45 0.51 4.73
N LEU A 41 5.78 1.58 4.30
CA LEU A 41 5.70 2.82 5.07
C LEU A 41 4.28 3.37 5.07
N GLY A 42 3.78 3.71 6.25
CA GLY A 42 2.50 4.37 6.46
C GLY A 42 2.56 5.28 7.68
N ILE A 43 1.65 6.26 7.74
CA ILE A 43 1.53 7.16 8.89
C ILE A 43 0.09 7.13 9.37
N GLY A 44 -0.11 6.57 10.56
CA GLY A 44 -1.40 6.37 11.19
C GLY A 44 -1.78 7.50 12.14
N THR A 45 -3.08 7.81 12.19
CA THR A 45 -3.70 8.68 13.20
C THR A 45 -4.59 7.83 14.10
N GLY A 46 -3.97 7.07 15.00
CA GLY A 46 -4.65 6.19 15.97
C GLY A 46 -4.91 4.76 15.49
N ASN A 47 -4.90 4.50 14.18
CA ASN A 47 -5.00 3.15 13.62
C ASN A 47 -3.79 2.85 12.74
N SER A 48 -3.33 1.60 12.80
CA SER A 48 -2.26 1.11 11.93
C SER A 48 -2.70 1.03 10.48
N LYS A 49 -1.72 1.15 9.60
CA LYS A 49 -1.83 1.09 8.14
C LYS A 49 -0.89 0.06 7.55
N VAL A 50 0.08 -0.45 8.30
CA VAL A 50 1.07 -1.45 7.86
C VAL A 50 0.94 -2.71 8.72
N PHE A 51 0.87 -3.88 8.07
CA PHE A 51 0.55 -5.15 8.73
C PHE A 51 1.30 -6.33 8.13
N GLU A 52 1.59 -7.32 8.96
CA GLU A 52 1.91 -8.68 8.52
C GLU A 52 0.64 -9.38 8.02
N LEU A 53 0.77 -10.18 6.97
CA LEU A 53 -0.28 -11.08 6.49
C LEU A 53 0.09 -12.55 6.68
N PHE A 54 1.33 -12.90 6.35
CA PHE A 54 1.84 -14.26 6.42
C PHE A 54 3.38 -14.24 6.38
N ASP A 55 4.01 -15.42 6.47
CA ASP A 55 5.47 -15.56 6.57
C ASP A 55 6.25 -14.68 5.59
N ARG A 56 5.81 -14.59 4.33
CA ARG A 56 6.45 -13.83 3.25
C ARG A 56 5.59 -12.68 2.73
N HIS A 57 4.56 -12.28 3.47
CA HIS A 57 3.53 -11.37 2.99
C HIS A 57 3.24 -10.24 3.98
N ALA A 58 3.13 -9.03 3.45
CA ALA A 58 2.74 -7.86 4.22
C ALA A 58 1.77 -6.99 3.44
N LEU A 59 1.10 -6.09 4.14
CA LEU A 59 0.09 -5.18 3.62
C LEU A 59 0.34 -3.76 4.12
N ALA A 60 0.17 -2.77 3.25
CA ALA A 60 -0.05 -1.39 3.63
C ALA A 60 -1.38 -0.89 3.05
N GLY A 61 -2.12 -0.03 3.75
CA GLY A 61 -3.43 0.40 3.27
C GLY A 61 -3.78 1.86 3.52
N LEU A 62 -4.50 2.42 2.55
CA LEU A 62 -5.18 3.71 2.59
C LEU A 62 -6.69 3.45 2.64
N GLY A 63 -7.42 4.20 3.45
CA GLY A 63 -8.88 4.12 3.51
C GLY A 63 -9.44 3.94 4.92
N HIS A 64 -10.66 3.41 5.00
CA HIS A 64 -11.37 3.24 6.27
C HIS A 64 -10.81 2.04 7.06
N PRO A 65 -10.43 2.21 8.34
CA PRO A 65 -9.76 1.16 9.12
C PRO A 65 -10.55 -0.15 9.20
N ALA A 66 -11.87 -0.06 9.39
CA ALA A 66 -12.71 -1.26 9.50
C ALA A 66 -12.81 -2.05 8.18
N ASP A 67 -12.72 -1.37 7.03
CA ASP A 67 -12.80 -2.04 5.72
C ASP A 67 -11.46 -2.69 5.39
N MET A 68 -10.37 -1.99 5.67
CA MET A 68 -9.01 -2.54 5.58
C MET A 68 -8.87 -3.78 6.46
N GLU A 69 -9.38 -3.75 7.69
CA GLU A 69 -9.28 -4.87 8.62
C GLU A 69 -10.09 -6.09 8.16
N LYS A 70 -11.29 -5.89 7.60
CA LYS A 70 -12.07 -6.99 7.00
C LYS A 70 -11.31 -7.68 5.87
N ILE A 71 -10.67 -6.90 4.99
CA ILE A 71 -9.90 -7.45 3.87
C ILE A 71 -8.62 -8.11 4.36
N ARG A 72 -7.96 -7.53 5.37
CA ARG A 72 -6.78 -8.10 6.01
C ARG A 72 -7.11 -9.47 6.62
N GLN A 73 -8.22 -9.58 7.34
CA GLN A 73 -8.70 -10.85 7.89
C GLN A 73 -8.96 -11.87 6.79
N ALA A 74 -9.65 -11.49 5.71
CA ALA A 74 -9.90 -12.39 4.58
C ALA A 74 -8.59 -12.86 3.91
N ALA A 75 -7.58 -12.00 3.81
CA ALA A 75 -6.27 -12.34 3.27
C ALA A 75 -5.52 -13.34 4.17
N ILE A 76 -5.55 -13.11 5.48
CA ILE A 76 -4.96 -13.99 6.49
C ILE A 76 -5.63 -15.36 6.45
N ASP A 77 -6.95 -15.41 6.45
CA ASP A 77 -7.71 -16.67 6.41
C ASP A 77 -7.40 -17.46 5.13
N ALA A 78 -7.36 -16.77 3.99
CA ALA A 78 -7.01 -17.38 2.72
C ALA A 78 -5.57 -17.94 2.72
N ALA A 79 -4.60 -17.18 3.26
CA ALA A 79 -3.21 -17.62 3.37
C ALA A 79 -3.06 -18.85 4.27
N HIS A 80 -3.73 -18.88 5.43
CA HIS A 80 -3.67 -20.01 6.35
C HIS A 80 -4.35 -21.25 5.79
N LEU A 81 -5.51 -21.09 5.14
CA LEU A 81 -6.19 -22.19 4.47
C LEU A 81 -5.33 -22.78 3.34
N GLU A 82 -4.67 -21.91 2.59
CA GLU A 82 -3.75 -22.27 1.52
C GLU A 82 -2.53 -23.04 2.02
N ALA A 83 -1.90 -22.56 3.10
CA ALA A 83 -0.78 -23.21 3.77
C ALA A 83 -1.18 -24.58 4.32
N PHE A 84 -2.35 -24.68 4.94
CA PHE A 84 -2.86 -25.93 5.50
C PHE A 84 -3.20 -26.95 4.42
N THR A 85 -3.81 -26.51 3.31
CA THR A 85 -4.21 -27.39 2.20
C THR A 85 -3.02 -27.86 1.38
N ARG A 86 -1.94 -27.06 1.33
CA ARG A 86 -0.72 -27.36 0.59
C ARG A 86 0.46 -27.35 1.56
N ALA A 87 1.34 -26.35 1.43
CA ALA A 87 2.45 -26.09 2.33
C ALA A 87 2.58 -24.57 2.53
N PRO A 88 3.14 -24.09 3.67
CA PRO A 88 3.37 -22.66 3.90
C PRO A 88 4.18 -21.98 2.79
N GLU A 89 5.15 -22.68 2.20
CA GLU A 89 5.96 -22.19 1.08
C GLU A 89 5.21 -22.03 -0.25
N ASP A 90 4.06 -22.71 -0.40
CA ASP A 90 3.20 -22.62 -1.58
C ASP A 90 2.20 -21.46 -1.52
N VAL A 91 2.20 -20.71 -0.41
CA VAL A 91 1.37 -19.53 -0.24
C VAL A 91 1.84 -18.43 -1.18
N SER A 92 1.01 -18.09 -2.17
CA SER A 92 1.36 -17.13 -3.23
C SER A 92 0.44 -15.92 -3.21
N LEU A 93 1.02 -14.72 -3.12
CA LEU A 93 0.28 -13.47 -3.15
C LEU A 93 -0.51 -13.30 -4.42
N ARG A 94 0.06 -13.73 -5.56
CA ARG A 94 -0.62 -13.68 -6.85
C ARG A 94 -1.92 -14.48 -6.79
N ARG A 95 -1.94 -15.62 -6.11
CA ARG A 95 -3.15 -16.43 -5.95
C ARG A 95 -4.11 -15.81 -4.95
N LEU A 96 -3.62 -15.37 -3.79
CA LEU A 96 -4.42 -14.68 -2.77
C LEU A 96 -5.15 -13.47 -3.36
N VAL A 97 -4.48 -12.66 -4.17
CA VAL A 97 -5.09 -11.48 -4.80
C VAL A 97 -6.00 -11.89 -5.97
N SER A 98 -5.48 -12.61 -6.97
CA SER A 98 -6.20 -12.83 -8.24
C SER A 98 -7.41 -13.76 -8.10
N PHE A 99 -7.39 -14.73 -7.20
CA PHE A 99 -8.51 -15.67 -7.00
C PHE A 99 -9.27 -15.45 -5.69
N GLY A 100 -8.66 -14.77 -4.72
CA GLY A 100 -9.27 -14.48 -3.42
C GLY A 100 -9.84 -13.07 -3.35
N LEU A 101 -8.97 -12.08 -3.11
CA LEU A 101 -9.38 -10.73 -2.72
C LEU A 101 -10.02 -9.94 -3.87
N SER A 102 -9.47 -10.00 -5.08
CA SER A 102 -9.95 -9.22 -6.23
C SER A 102 -11.40 -9.58 -6.62
N PRO A 103 -11.76 -10.86 -6.82
CA PRO A 103 -13.16 -11.23 -7.08
C PRO A 103 -14.11 -10.82 -5.97
N GLN A 104 -13.72 -10.94 -4.70
CA GLN A 104 -14.54 -10.55 -3.56
C GLN A 104 -14.82 -9.04 -3.54
N LEU A 105 -13.78 -8.21 -3.74
CA LEU A 105 -13.92 -6.76 -3.83
C LEU A 105 -14.78 -6.35 -5.01
N LYS A 106 -14.59 -6.97 -6.18
CA LYS A 106 -15.41 -6.73 -7.36
C LYS A 106 -16.88 -7.01 -7.08
N THR A 107 -17.19 -8.20 -6.57
CA THR A 107 -18.57 -8.58 -6.25
C THR A 107 -19.20 -7.62 -5.24
N HIS A 108 -18.47 -7.22 -4.19
CA HIS A 108 -18.98 -6.28 -3.20
C HIS A 108 -19.16 -4.86 -3.75
N PHE A 109 -18.28 -4.43 -4.67
CA PHE A 109 -18.40 -3.13 -5.32
C PHE A 109 -19.62 -3.08 -6.25
N GLU A 110 -19.90 -4.14 -7.00
CA GLU A 110 -21.06 -4.25 -7.90
C GLU A 110 -22.41 -4.38 -7.17
N GLN A 111 -22.40 -4.68 -5.86
CA GLN A 111 -23.60 -4.68 -5.01
C GLN A 111 -24.02 -3.25 -4.66
N ILE A 112 -24.83 -2.64 -5.53
CA ILE A 112 -25.26 -1.23 -5.41
C ILE A 112 -26.12 -0.91 -4.16
N TYR A 113 -26.61 -1.92 -3.44
CA TYR A 113 -27.45 -1.77 -2.25
C TYR A 113 -26.67 -1.81 -0.92
N SER A 114 -25.36 -2.05 -0.94
CA SER A 114 -24.47 -1.93 0.23
C SER A 114 -23.55 -0.72 0.09
N ALA A 115 -22.89 -0.28 1.15
CA ALA A 115 -21.79 0.69 1.04
C ALA A 115 -20.55 0.01 0.42
N PRO A 116 -19.78 0.66 -0.47
CA PRO A 116 -18.55 0.09 -0.99
C PRO A 116 -17.48 0.06 0.12
N PHE A 117 -16.48 -0.82 -0.03
CA PHE A 117 -15.29 -0.72 0.81
C PHE A 117 -14.49 0.53 0.42
N LEU A 118 -14.05 1.27 1.43
CA LEU A 118 -13.22 2.46 1.24
C LEU A 118 -11.75 2.08 1.41
N VAL A 119 -11.12 1.50 0.38
CA VAL A 119 -9.74 1.01 0.48
C VAL A 119 -8.91 1.16 -0.80
N GLU A 120 -7.62 1.34 -0.60
CA GLU A 120 -6.54 1.18 -1.58
C GLU A 120 -5.40 0.44 -0.87
N LEU A 121 -5.03 -0.74 -1.37
CA LEU A 121 -4.13 -1.65 -0.67
C LEU A 121 -2.85 -1.90 -1.46
N LEU A 122 -1.72 -1.84 -0.77
CA LEU A 122 -0.43 -2.35 -1.23
C LEU A 122 -0.22 -3.70 -0.57
N LEU A 123 -0.12 -4.78 -1.35
CA LEU A 123 0.22 -6.10 -0.84
C LEU A 123 1.56 -6.51 -1.41
N VAL A 124 2.42 -7.11 -0.58
CA VAL A 124 3.77 -7.46 -1.01
C VAL A 124 4.12 -8.89 -0.66
N GLU A 125 4.89 -9.53 -1.53
CA GLU A 125 5.53 -10.82 -1.28
C GLU A 125 7.04 -10.69 -1.47
N VAL A 126 7.81 -11.09 -0.46
CA VAL A 126 9.27 -11.11 -0.59
C VAL A 126 9.72 -12.39 -1.30
N GLY A 127 10.42 -12.25 -2.43
CA GLY A 127 11.01 -13.32 -3.23
C GLY A 127 12.36 -13.81 -2.70
N ALA A 128 12.97 -14.80 -3.36
CA ALA A 128 14.34 -15.23 -3.03
C ALA A 128 15.42 -14.18 -3.38
N GLU A 129 15.11 -13.31 -4.34
CA GLU A 129 15.90 -12.16 -4.78
C GLU A 129 14.94 -11.03 -5.16
N PRO A 130 15.39 -9.76 -5.23
CA PRO A 130 14.51 -8.64 -5.55
C PRO A 130 13.69 -8.84 -6.82
N GLY A 131 14.27 -9.50 -7.84
CA GLY A 131 13.59 -9.78 -9.12
C GLY A 131 12.35 -10.66 -9.01
N HIS A 132 12.21 -11.37 -7.89
CA HIS A 132 11.07 -12.22 -7.59
C HIS A 132 10.16 -11.65 -6.50
N ASP A 133 10.38 -10.40 -6.06
CA ASP A 133 9.41 -9.70 -5.23
C ASP A 133 8.14 -9.45 -6.02
N LEU A 134 6.99 -9.54 -5.37
CA LEU A 134 5.72 -9.12 -5.93
C LEU A 134 5.19 -7.93 -5.15
N LEU A 135 4.89 -6.85 -5.87
CA LEU A 135 4.30 -5.63 -5.32
C LEU A 135 2.95 -5.42 -6.02
N PHE A 136 1.86 -5.64 -5.29
CA PHE A 136 0.49 -5.49 -5.77
C PHE A 136 -0.13 -4.18 -5.28
N ARG A 137 -0.80 -3.47 -6.19
CA ARG A 137 -1.84 -2.48 -5.87
C ARG A 137 -3.20 -3.09 -6.11
N LEU A 138 -4.04 -3.12 -5.09
CA LEU A 138 -5.41 -3.63 -5.14
C LEU A 138 -6.38 -2.50 -4.80
N HIS A 139 -7.24 -2.17 -5.76
CA HIS A 139 -8.25 -1.13 -5.68
C HIS A 139 -9.55 -1.65 -5.06
N PHE A 140 -10.37 -0.74 -4.54
CA PHE A 140 -11.68 -1.01 -3.93
C PHE A 140 -12.68 -1.76 -4.84
N ASP A 141 -12.55 -1.65 -6.16
CA ASP A 141 -13.42 -2.30 -7.15
C ASP A 141 -12.89 -3.68 -7.59
N GLY A 142 -11.83 -4.15 -6.95
CA GLY A 142 -11.17 -5.42 -7.27
C GLY A 142 -10.22 -5.33 -8.46
N ALA A 143 -10.06 -4.18 -9.12
CA ALA A 143 -8.97 -3.99 -10.07
C ALA A 143 -7.62 -4.06 -9.35
N PHE A 144 -6.62 -4.63 -10.00
CA PHE A 144 -5.27 -4.66 -9.44
C PHE A 144 -4.20 -4.53 -10.52
N GLN A 145 -3.04 -4.06 -10.10
CA GLN A 145 -1.81 -4.02 -10.88
C GLN A 145 -0.72 -4.67 -10.04
N TYR A 146 0.27 -5.25 -10.70
CA TYR A 146 1.44 -5.74 -10.00
C TYR A 146 2.70 -5.49 -10.81
N GLN A 147 3.81 -5.38 -10.10
CA GLN A 147 5.14 -5.32 -10.68
C GLN A 147 6.12 -6.11 -9.82
N THR A 148 7.27 -6.40 -10.42
CA THR A 148 8.44 -6.95 -9.72
C THR A 148 9.43 -5.82 -9.48
N GLN A 149 10.01 -5.75 -8.28
CA GLN A 149 10.95 -4.69 -7.87
C GLN A 149 10.34 -3.26 -7.90
N GLY A 150 11.16 -2.30 -7.47
CA GLY A 150 10.82 -0.87 -7.49
C GLY A 150 9.97 -0.44 -6.30
N ILE A 151 9.18 0.61 -6.51
CA ILE A 151 8.38 1.28 -5.48
C ILE A 151 6.94 1.37 -5.97
N ILE A 152 5.99 1.04 -5.10
CA ILE A 152 4.56 1.28 -5.30
C ILE A 152 4.03 2.22 -4.21
N LEU A 153 3.01 3.00 -4.58
CA LEU A 153 2.37 4.03 -3.76
C LEU A 153 0.87 3.92 -3.91
N ALA A 154 0.14 4.11 -2.81
CA ALA A 154 -1.27 4.45 -2.84
C ALA A 154 -1.48 5.79 -2.13
N ALA A 155 -2.03 6.75 -2.85
CA ALA A 155 -2.38 8.09 -2.38
C ALA A 155 -3.78 8.46 -2.87
N GLY A 156 -4.41 9.42 -2.19
CA GLY A 156 -5.82 9.74 -2.44
C GLY A 156 -6.12 10.43 -3.78
N LEU A 157 -5.12 11.02 -4.44
CA LEU A 157 -5.30 11.79 -5.67
C LEU A 157 -4.45 11.21 -6.82
N PRO A 158 -5.06 10.85 -7.98
CA PRO A 158 -4.34 10.18 -9.08
C PRO A 158 -3.18 10.99 -9.67
N GLU A 159 -3.38 12.28 -9.96
CA GLU A 159 -2.34 13.11 -10.62
C GLU A 159 -1.11 13.33 -9.71
N PRO A 160 -1.24 13.76 -8.45
CA PRO A 160 -0.10 13.83 -7.52
C PRO A 160 0.55 12.47 -7.26
N GLU A 161 -0.22 11.39 -7.18
CA GLU A 161 0.31 10.04 -7.00
C GLU A 161 1.23 9.64 -8.15
N LYS A 162 0.78 9.86 -9.39
CA LYS A 162 1.56 9.58 -10.59
C LYS A 162 2.85 10.41 -10.62
N ALA A 163 2.76 11.72 -10.37
CA ALA A 163 3.93 12.60 -10.34
C ALA A 163 4.93 12.18 -9.24
N ALA A 164 4.44 11.78 -8.06
CA ALA A 164 5.28 11.28 -6.97
C ALA A 164 5.99 9.96 -7.32
N LEU A 165 5.30 9.02 -7.97
CA LEU A 165 5.90 7.76 -8.43
C LEU A 165 6.98 7.98 -9.49
N GLU A 166 6.72 8.86 -10.47
CA GLU A 166 7.70 9.23 -11.49
C GLU A 166 8.94 9.88 -10.83
N TRP A 167 8.73 10.82 -9.91
CA TRP A 167 9.82 11.45 -9.17
C TRP A 167 10.61 10.46 -8.31
N LEU A 168 9.93 9.56 -7.60
CA LEU A 168 10.55 8.50 -6.80
C LEU A 168 11.42 7.59 -7.65
N SER A 169 10.95 7.18 -8.83
CA SER A 169 11.71 6.30 -9.72
C SER A 169 13.07 6.88 -10.12
N GLN A 170 13.16 8.22 -10.23
CA GLN A 170 14.39 8.94 -10.58
C GLN A 170 15.29 9.16 -9.36
N ASN A 171 14.70 9.52 -8.21
CA ASN A 171 15.44 9.94 -7.01
C ASN A 171 15.81 8.78 -6.06
N ALA A 172 15.13 7.64 -6.19
CA ALA A 172 15.46 6.42 -5.46
C ALA A 172 16.57 5.61 -6.14
N ALA A 173 16.99 5.97 -7.35
CA ALA A 173 18.06 5.29 -8.06
C ALA A 173 19.34 5.24 -7.21
N GLY A 174 19.86 4.02 -7.01
CA GLY A 174 21.07 3.78 -6.23
C GLY A 174 20.87 3.67 -4.70
N LYS A 175 19.70 4.05 -4.16
CA LYS A 175 19.40 3.87 -2.73
C LYS A 175 19.11 2.40 -2.44
N ARG A 176 20.00 1.77 -1.69
CA ARG A 176 19.90 0.34 -1.32
C ARG A 176 19.72 0.14 0.19
N GLU A 177 19.86 1.20 0.97
CA GLU A 177 19.72 1.15 2.41
C GLU A 177 18.30 1.51 2.85
N ARG A 178 17.82 0.79 3.88
CA ARG A 178 16.47 0.99 4.44
C ARG A 178 16.29 2.43 4.92
N ARG A 179 17.30 2.99 5.58
CA ARG A 179 17.30 4.35 6.14
C ARG A 179 17.15 5.42 5.07
N GLU A 180 17.99 5.37 4.04
CA GLU A 180 17.96 6.34 2.94
C GLU A 180 16.61 6.31 2.21
N LEU A 181 16.07 5.11 2.00
CA LEU A 181 14.80 4.96 1.33
C LEU A 181 13.63 5.39 2.23
N ALA A 182 13.63 5.04 3.51
CA ALA A 182 12.61 5.50 4.45
C ALA A 182 12.56 7.03 4.58
N ASP A 183 13.72 7.72 4.67
CA ASP A 183 13.76 9.19 4.67
C ASP A 183 13.17 9.77 3.37
N LEU A 184 13.53 9.20 2.21
CA LEU A 184 12.99 9.64 0.93
C LEU A 184 11.47 9.45 0.84
N LEU A 185 10.96 8.30 1.31
CA LEU A 185 9.51 8.04 1.32
C LEU A 185 8.77 8.98 2.27
N LEU A 186 9.36 9.35 3.43
CA LEU A 186 8.79 10.35 4.34
C LEU A 186 8.77 11.75 3.74
N GLN A 187 9.81 12.13 3.00
CA GLN A 187 9.83 13.38 2.23
C GLN A 187 8.68 13.41 1.20
N VAL A 188 8.49 12.33 0.44
CA VAL A 188 7.41 12.22 -0.56
C VAL A 188 6.03 12.19 0.10
N TRP A 189 5.89 11.46 1.20
CA TRP A 189 4.67 11.47 2.01
C TRP A 189 4.26 12.88 2.41
N TRP A 190 5.21 13.67 2.91
CA TRP A 190 4.94 15.05 3.30
C TRP A 190 4.55 15.93 2.10
N CYS A 191 5.26 15.80 0.98
CA CYS A 191 4.89 16.51 -0.24
C CYS A 191 3.47 16.18 -0.70
N LEU A 192 3.05 14.91 -0.64
CA LEU A 192 1.69 14.50 -0.98
C LEU A 192 0.65 15.05 0.00
N LEU A 193 0.96 15.02 1.31
CA LEU A 193 0.09 15.54 2.36
C LEU A 193 -0.16 17.05 2.21
N GLU A 194 0.89 17.81 1.92
CA GLU A 194 0.84 19.27 1.81
C GLU A 194 0.63 19.76 0.36
N HIS A 195 0.26 18.84 -0.55
CA HIS A 195 0.03 19.10 -1.97
C HIS A 195 1.19 19.88 -2.66
N LYS A 196 2.44 19.56 -2.29
CA LYS A 196 3.64 20.12 -2.92
C LYS A 196 3.83 19.51 -4.31
N SER A 197 4.35 20.33 -5.21
CA SER A 197 4.69 19.91 -6.57
C SER A 197 5.95 19.03 -6.58
N PHE A 198 5.95 18.02 -7.45
CA PHE A 198 7.12 17.19 -7.74
C PHE A 198 7.83 17.59 -9.05
N THR A 199 7.18 18.42 -9.87
CA THR A 199 7.63 18.78 -11.22
C THR A 199 8.02 20.25 -11.31
N GLU A 200 7.10 21.14 -10.95
CA GLU A 200 7.29 22.59 -10.97
C GLU A 200 7.76 23.11 -9.61
N ASN A 201 8.97 23.67 -9.54
CA ASN A 201 9.56 24.21 -8.31
C ASN A 201 9.43 23.26 -7.09
N PRO A 202 9.96 22.02 -7.18
CA PRO A 202 9.88 21.09 -6.06
C PRO A 202 10.61 21.66 -4.84
N PRO A 203 10.09 21.44 -3.62
CA PRO A 203 10.74 21.88 -2.39
C PRO A 203 12.15 21.29 -2.29
N SER A 204 13.07 22.05 -1.70
CA SER A 204 14.45 21.59 -1.51
C SER A 204 14.51 20.37 -0.59
N GLU A 205 15.61 19.61 -0.62
CA GLU A 205 15.74 18.44 0.26
C GLU A 205 15.70 18.84 1.75
N GLU A 206 16.30 19.98 2.10
CA GLU A 206 16.25 20.53 3.46
C GLU A 206 14.81 20.86 3.88
N GLU A 207 14.04 21.50 3.01
CA GLU A 207 12.63 21.80 3.24
C GLU A 207 11.79 20.53 3.40
N ARG A 208 11.98 19.53 2.53
CA ARG A 208 11.26 18.25 2.62
C ARG A 208 11.58 17.52 3.92
N ARG A 209 12.85 17.49 4.32
CA ARG A 209 13.33 16.85 5.55
C ARG A 209 12.84 17.54 6.82
N ALA A 210 12.78 18.87 6.82
CA ALA A 210 12.21 19.63 7.92
C ALA A 210 10.68 19.46 7.97
N GLY A 211 10.04 19.48 6.80
CA GLY A 211 8.60 19.36 6.63
C GLY A 211 8.04 18.04 7.17
N TRP A 212 8.60 16.90 6.75
CA TRP A 212 8.09 15.61 7.22
C TRP A 212 8.29 15.45 8.73
N ARG A 213 9.45 15.86 9.28
CA ARG A 213 9.74 15.79 10.72
C ARG A 213 8.75 16.57 11.57
N ALA A 214 8.37 17.76 11.11
CA ALA A 214 7.34 18.55 11.79
C ALA A 214 5.96 17.89 11.66
N ALA A 215 5.63 17.37 10.48
CA ALA A 215 4.30 16.83 10.17
C ALA A 215 3.99 15.47 10.82
N VAL A 216 5.00 14.70 11.22
CA VAL A 216 4.83 13.42 11.94
C VAL A 216 4.68 13.59 13.45
N ASN A 217 4.88 14.80 13.99
CA ASN A 217 4.75 15.04 15.42
C ASN A 217 3.32 14.71 15.89
N GLY A 218 3.20 13.86 16.91
CA GLY A 218 1.91 13.36 17.41
C GLY A 218 1.22 12.32 16.51
N LYS A 219 1.89 11.83 15.46
CA LYS A 219 1.42 10.73 14.60
C LYS A 219 2.27 9.49 14.81
N ILE A 220 1.74 8.33 14.40
CA ILE A 220 2.47 7.07 14.46
C ILE A 220 3.08 6.82 13.09
N VAL A 221 4.41 6.84 13.02
CA VAL A 221 5.15 6.47 11.81
C VAL A 221 5.40 4.96 11.84
N GLU A 222 4.88 4.28 10.83
CA GLU A 222 4.90 2.83 10.72
C GLU A 222 5.81 2.42 9.58
N ILE A 223 6.98 1.89 9.92
CA ILE A 223 7.93 1.34 8.96
C ILE A 223 7.94 -0.17 9.16
N GLY A 224 7.26 -0.89 8.27
CA GLY A 224 7.29 -2.35 8.23
C GLY A 224 8.48 -2.84 7.43
N TRP A 225 9.15 -3.87 7.91
CA TRP A 225 10.26 -4.52 7.21
C TRP A 225 9.98 -6.00 7.04
N LEU A 226 9.89 -6.43 5.79
CA LEU A 226 9.71 -7.83 5.41
C LEU A 226 11.03 -8.40 4.92
N ALA A 227 11.74 -9.12 5.78
CA ALA A 227 13.10 -9.58 5.52
C ALA A 227 13.16 -10.74 4.51
N ARG A 228 14.07 -10.62 3.53
CA ARG A 228 14.36 -11.67 2.55
C ARG A 228 15.11 -12.85 3.16
N LYS A 229 15.93 -12.58 4.17
CA LYS A 229 16.59 -13.60 4.99
C LYS A 229 16.29 -13.28 6.44
N SER A 230 15.65 -14.21 7.12
CA SER A 230 15.34 -14.09 8.56
C SER A 230 15.72 -15.39 9.25
N PRO A 231 16.36 -15.33 10.43
CA PRO A 231 16.51 -16.51 11.29
C PRO A 231 15.19 -16.89 11.98
N ARG A 232 14.20 -15.98 11.97
CA ARG A 232 12.86 -16.20 12.52
C ARG A 232 11.92 -16.72 11.42
N LEU A 233 10.91 -17.50 11.83
CA LEU A 233 9.81 -17.93 10.96
C LEU A 233 9.05 -16.71 10.42
N ALA A 234 8.62 -15.81 11.32
CA ALA A 234 8.09 -14.51 10.95
C ALA A 234 9.20 -13.63 10.35
N ARG A 235 9.01 -13.18 9.11
CA ARG A 235 9.95 -12.30 8.41
C ARG A 235 9.61 -10.83 8.56
N PHE A 236 8.40 -10.52 9.00
CA PHE A 236 7.94 -9.16 9.20
C PHE A 236 8.33 -8.62 10.58
N GLU A 237 8.79 -7.38 10.62
CA GLU A 237 9.00 -6.64 11.86
C GLU A 237 8.65 -5.16 11.67
N MET A 238 8.24 -4.50 12.75
CA MET A 238 8.09 -3.05 12.79
C MET A 238 9.42 -2.41 13.19
N LEU A 239 9.86 -1.41 12.42
CA LEU A 239 11.07 -0.62 12.67
C LEU A 239 10.67 0.77 13.17
N PRO A 240 10.88 1.10 14.46
CA PRO A 240 10.75 2.47 14.95
C PRO A 240 11.73 3.42 14.24
N LEU A 241 11.36 4.70 14.14
CA LEU A 241 12.23 5.74 13.54
C LEU A 241 13.63 5.78 14.16
N GLU A 242 13.71 5.62 15.48
CA GLU A 242 14.99 5.61 16.21
C GLU A 242 15.88 4.43 15.81
N GLN A 243 15.29 3.25 15.55
CA GLN A 243 16.03 2.05 15.18
C GLN A 243 16.61 2.14 13.76
N ILE A 244 15.92 2.85 12.87
CA ILE A 244 16.40 3.11 11.50
C ILE A 244 17.30 4.35 11.41
N GLY A 245 17.38 5.15 12.49
CA GLY A 245 18.24 6.32 12.62
C GLY A 245 17.72 7.58 11.93
N LEU A 246 16.40 7.84 12.00
CA LEU A 246 15.73 8.97 11.34
C LEU A 246 15.09 9.97 12.30
#